data_AF-V4Y7R2-F1
#
_entry.id   AF-V4Y7R2-F1
#
_cell.length_a   1.000
_cell.length_b   1.000
_cell.length_c   1.000
_cell.angle_alpha   90.00
_cell.angle_beta   90.00
_cell.angle_gamma   90.00
#
_symmetry.space_group_name_H-M   'P 1'
#
loop_
_entity.id
_entity.type
_entity.pdbx_description
1 polymer ?
#
loop_
_entity_poly.entity_id
_entity_poly.type
_entity_poly.pdbx_seq_one_letter_code
_entity_poly.pdbx_strand_id
1 'polypeptide(L)' 'MNPVVLVRRLFWGTVTTLALAATGISGFLAVRGPLLGGEVLDPQPLVLAAGVFLIGIILVAIGGTKFFRALRT' A
#
# COMPACT_ATOMS: atom_id res chain seq x y z
N MET A 1 2.02 -16.58 23.92
CA MET A 1 1.32 -15.62 23.03
C MET A 1 0.08 -16.29 22.49
N ASN A 2 -1.10 -15.69 22.59
CA ASN A 2 -2.33 -16.30 22.07
C ASN A 2 -2.21 -16.48 20.54
N PRO A 3 -2.40 -17.69 19.98
CA PRO A 3 -2.23 -17.96 18.55
C PRO A 3 -3.10 -17.06 17.67
N VAL A 4 -4.29 -16.68 18.15
CA VAL A 4 -5.20 -15.77 17.43
C VAL A 4 -4.60 -14.36 17.30
N VAL A 5 -3.90 -13.88 18.33
CA VAL A 5 -3.23 -12.57 18.31
C VAL A 5 -2.04 -12.58 17.35
N LEU A 6 -1.28 -13.67 17.32
CA LEU A 6 -0.15 -13.83 16.40
C LEU A 6 -0.61 -13.79 14.93
N VAL A 7 -1.64 -14.58 14.58
CA VAL A 7 -2.19 -14.59 13.21
C VAL A 7 -2.68 -13.21 12.82
N ARG A 8 -3.36 -12.50 13.73
CA ARG A 8 -3.86 -11.14 13.46
C ARG A 8 -2.72 -10.15 13.23
N ARG A 9 -1.62 -10.23 14.00
CA ARG A 9 -0.43 -9.39 13.80
C ARG A 9 0.22 -9.67 12.46
N LEU A 10 0.44 -10.93 12.11
CA LEU A 10 1.05 -11.32 10.84
C LEU A 10 0.20 -10.87 9.64
N PHE A 11 -1.11 -11.11 9.68
CA PHE A 11 -2.02 -10.72 8.60
C PHE A 11 -1.99 -9.20 8.37
N TRP A 12 -2.20 -8.39 9.40
CA TRP A 12 -2.20 -6.93 9.24
C TRP A 12 -0.81 -6.37 8.94
N GLY A 13 0.25 -6.98 9.44
CA GLY A 13 1.62 -6.64 9.05
C GLY A 13 1.83 -6.84 7.55
N THR A 14 1.50 -8.02 7.04
CA THR A 14 1.62 -8.34 5.60
C THR A 14 0.76 -7.44 4.73
N VAL A 15 -0.51 -7.23 5.10
CA VAL A 15 -1.41 -6.32 4.36
C VAL A 15 -0.84 -4.91 4.30
N THR A 16 -0.31 -4.39 5.41
CA THR A 16 0.28 -3.05 5.46
C THR A 16 1.53 -2.96 4.60
N THR A 17 2.41 -3.96 4.66
CA THR A 17 3.64 -3.99 3.84
C THR A 17 3.34 -4.07 2.35
N LEU A 18 2.39 -4.93 1.94
CA LEU A 18 1.97 -5.04 0.55
C LEU A 18 1.31 -3.76 0.05
N ALA A 19 0.46 -3.15 0.87
CA ALA A 19 -0.18 -1.88 0.55
C ALA A 19 0.86 -0.75 0.39
N LEU A 20 1.86 -0.68 1.27
CA LEU A 20 2.97 0.28 1.16
C LEU A 20 3.75 0.09 -0.14
N ALA A 21 4.09 -1.16 -0.48
CA ALA A 21 4.79 -1.46 -1.73
C ALA A 21 3.95 -1.05 -2.96
N ALA A 22 2.67 -1.40 -2.97
CA ALA A 22 1.74 -1.03 -4.05
C ALA A 22 1.61 0.49 -4.20
N THR A 23 1.46 1.23 -3.10
CA THR A 23 1.43 2.70 -3.09
C THR A 23 2.74 3.29 -3.60
N GLY A 24 3.89 2.78 -3.15
CA GLY A 24 5.20 3.27 -3.61
C GLY A 24 5.41 3.07 -5.12
N ILE A 25 5.13 1.86 -5.61
CA ILE A 25 5.28 1.52 -7.03
C ILE A 25 4.32 2.32 -7.90
N SER A 26 3.04 2.35 -7.55
CA SER A 26 2.03 3.08 -8.33
C SER A 26 2.24 4.59 -8.33
N GLY A 27 2.64 5.15 -7.18
CA GLY A 27 3.02 6.55 -7.06
C GLY A 27 4.23 6.88 -7.94
N PHE A 28 5.26 6.03 -7.91
CA PHE A 28 6.43 6.17 -8.79
C PHE A 28 6.03 6.12 -10.27
N LEU A 29 5.19 5.17 -10.68
CA LEU A 29 4.70 5.09 -12.06
C LEU A 29 3.95 6.34 -12.49
N ALA A 30 3.14 6.94 -11.61
CA ALA A 30 2.42 8.17 -11.91
C ALA A 30 3.35 9.38 -12.10
N VAL A 31 4.45 9.46 -11.34
CA VAL A 31 5.36 10.63 -11.37
C VAL A 31 6.58 10.47 -12.29
N ARG A 32 6.97 9.24 -12.64
CA ARG A 32 8.23 8.99 -13.35
C ARG A 32 8.35 9.75 -14.68
N GLY A 33 7.25 9.92 -15.39
CA GLY A 33 7.24 10.69 -16.63
C GLY A 33 7.30 12.20 -16.36
N PRO A 34 6.24 12.78 -15.76
CA PRO A 34 6.13 14.23 -15.62
C PRO A 34 7.18 14.89 -14.73
N LEU A 35 7.67 14.21 -13.69
CA LEU A 35 8.53 14.80 -12.67
C LEU A 35 9.97 14.26 -12.70
N LEU A 36 10.18 13.03 -13.18
CA LEU A 36 11.50 12.38 -13.18
C LEU A 36 12.11 12.25 -14.59
N GLY A 37 11.47 12.80 -15.62
CA GLY A 37 11.99 12.83 -16.99
C GLY A 37 11.92 11.50 -17.75
N GLY A 38 11.13 10.54 -17.27
CA GLY A 38 10.87 9.27 -17.93
C GLY A 38 9.72 9.33 -18.94
N GLU A 39 9.32 8.16 -19.45
CA GLU A 39 8.16 8.06 -20.33
C GLU A 39 6.85 8.13 -19.51
N VAL A 40 5.94 8.99 -19.97
CA VAL A 40 4.61 9.14 -19.38
C VAL A 40 3.79 7.90 -19.71
N LEU A 41 3.07 7.36 -18.72
CA LEU A 41 2.16 6.24 -18.95
C LEU A 41 1.04 6.67 -19.88
N ASP A 42 0.63 5.77 -20.77
CA ASP A 42 -0.61 5.92 -21.51
C ASP A 42 -1.81 6.14 -20.56
N PRO A 43 -2.91 6.74 -21.02
CA PRO A 43 -4.03 7.11 -20.15
C PRO A 43 -4.62 5.94 -19.36
N GLN A 44 -4.75 4.77 -19.97
CA GLN A 44 -5.31 3.58 -19.32
C GLN A 44 -4.42 3.06 -18.16
N PRO A 45 -3.12 2.77 -18.36
CA PRO A 45 -2.26 2.35 -17.25
C PRO A 45 -2.07 3.45 -16.20
N LEU A 46 -2.15 4.73 -16.56
CA LEU A 46 -2.11 5.83 -15.60
C LEU A 46 -3.30 5.81 -14.63
N VAL A 47 -4.52 5.60 -15.15
CA VAL A 47 -5.73 5.46 -14.32
C VAL A 47 -5.64 4.25 -13.39
N LEU A 48 -5.11 3.12 -13.89
CA LEU A 48 -4.87 1.94 -13.07
C LEU A 48 -3.86 2.22 -11.95
N ALA A 49 -2.74 2.88 -12.26
CA ALA A 49 -1.75 3.27 -11.26
C ALA A 49 -2.37 4.19 -10.20
N ALA A 50 -3.14 5.20 -10.59
CA ALA A 50 -3.84 6.08 -9.65
C ALA A 50 -4.85 5.31 -8.77
N GLY A 51 -5.60 4.37 -9.35
CA GLY A 51 -6.52 3.51 -8.60
C GLY A 51 -5.79 2.64 -7.56
N VAL A 52 -4.69 2.01 -7.96
CA VAL A 52 -3.85 1.20 -7.06
C VAL A 52 -3.25 2.06 -5.95
N PHE A 53 -2.83 3.28 -6.27
CA PHE A 53 -2.28 4.22 -5.29
C PHE A 53 -3.29 4.56 -4.19
N LEU A 54 -4.51 4.92 -4.59
CA LEU A 54 -5.59 5.26 -3.67
C LEU A 54 -5.99 4.08 -2.78
N ILE A 55 -6.20 2.90 -3.39
CA ILE A 55 -6.53 1.67 -2.65
C ILE A 55 -5.40 1.33 -1.68
N GLY A 56 -4.14 1.42 -2.12
CA GLY A 56 -2.96 1.19 -1.29
C GLY A 56 -2.93 2.10 -0.07
N ILE A 57 -3.14 3.41 -0.23
CA ILE A 57 -3.17 4.35 0.92
C ILE A 57 -4.26 3.99 1.93
N ILE A 58 -5.46 3.65 1.45
CA ILE A 58 -6.57 3.24 2.32
C ILE A 58 -6.18 1.98 3.11
N LEU A 59 -5.58 0.99 2.43
CA LEU A 59 -5.14 -0.25 3.07
C LEU A 59 -3.98 -0.04 4.05
N VAL A 60 -3.06 0.88 3.77
CA VAL A 60 -1.99 1.26 4.72
C VAL A 60 -2.61 1.89 5.97
N ALA A 61 -3.56 2.80 5.82
CA ALA A 61 -4.22 3.45 6.96
C ALA A 61 -4.99 2.45 7.83
N ILE A 62 -5.78 1.56 7.21
CA ILE A 62 -6.54 0.53 7.91
C ILE A 62 -5.58 -0.49 8.54
N GLY A 63 -4.67 -1.03 7.74
CA GLY A 63 -3.74 -2.08 8.12
C GLY A 63 -2.81 -1.64 9.24
N GLY A 64 -2.21 -0.45 9.12
CA GLY A 64 -1.37 0.14 10.14
C GLY A 64 -2.12 0.31 11.46
N THR A 65 -3.34 0.86 11.43
CA THR A 65 -4.17 1.03 12.63
C THR A 65 -4.45 -0.31 13.32
N LYS A 66 -4.80 -1.34 12.54
CA LYS A 66 -5.12 -2.68 13.07
C LYS A 66 -3.88 -3.42 13.56
N PHE A 67 -2.74 -3.26 12.90
CA PHE A 67 -1.45 -3.82 13.28
C PHE A 67 -0.95 -3.22 14.60
N PHE A 68 -0.92 -1.88 14.71
CA PHE A 68 -0.53 -1.19 15.95
C PHE A 68 -1.45 -1.55 17.13
N ARG A 69 -2.77 -1.70 16.88
CA ARG A 69 -3.69 -2.16 17.92
C ARG A 69 -3.41 -3.61 18.34
N ALA A 70 -2.99 -4.47 17.42
CA ALA A 70 -2.62 -5.84 17.73
C ALA A 70 -1.28 -5.94 18.48
N LEU A 71 -0.37 -4.97 18.32
CA LEU A 71 0.89 -4.90 19.07
C LEU A 71 0.72 -4.53 20.54
N ARG A 72 -0.32 -3.73 20.88
CA ARG A 72 -0.61 -3.32 22.28
C ARG A 72 -1.36 -4.35 23.12
N THR A 73 -1.90 -5.40 22.50
CA THR A 73 -2.58 -6.53 23.17
C THR A 73 -1.66 -7.73 23.29
#